data_AF-A0AAU2AC24-F1
#
_entry.id   AF-A0AAU2AC24-F1
#
_cell.length_a   1.000
_cell.length_b   1.000
_cell.length_c   1.000
_cell.angle_alpha   90.00
_cell.angle_beta   90.00
_cell.angle_gamma   90.00
#
_symmetry.space_group_name_H-M   'P 1'
#
loop_
_entity.id
_entity.type
_entity.pdbx_description
1 polymer ?
#
loop_
_entity_poly.entity_id
_entity_poly.type
_entity_poly.pdbx_seq_one_letter_code
_entity_poly.pdbx_strand_id
1 'polypeptide(L)'
;MTVLEPFGARLRRAMDERGPLCVGIDPHSSLLLDWGLNDDVAGLERFSRTVVEALAGRVAVLKPQSAFFERFGSRGVAVLEKSVQEAREAGALVVMDAKRGDIGSTMAAYAAAFLEKGAPLFSDALTVSPYLGYGSLKPAVELARESGAGLFVLALTSNPEGGQVQHAVREDGLNVGATMLAYLAAENAGERPMGSFGAVVGATLGDLSSYDLDINGPLLAPGVGAQGATPADLPGVFGAALRNVVPNISRGVLRHGPELVALRDASDRFADEIRAAVAAT
;
A
#
# COMPACT_ATOMS: atom_id res chain seq x y z
N MET A 1 -4.22 -8.51 -25.47
CA MET A 1 -3.65 -8.36 -24.11
C MET A 1 -4.58 -9.09 -23.15
N THR A 2 -4.06 -9.99 -22.32
CA THR A 2 -4.87 -10.69 -21.32
C THR A 2 -5.40 -9.69 -20.29
N VAL A 3 -6.71 -9.75 -20.02
CA VAL A 3 -7.33 -8.98 -18.93
C VAL A 3 -6.77 -9.57 -17.63
N LEU A 4 -6.17 -8.71 -16.80
CA LEU A 4 -5.76 -9.14 -15.46
C LEU A 4 -7.03 -9.38 -14.65
N GLU A 5 -7.03 -10.42 -13.83
CA GLU A 5 -8.04 -10.58 -12.80
C GLU A 5 -8.08 -9.32 -11.91
N PRO A 6 -9.26 -8.92 -11.39
CA PRO A 6 -9.38 -7.77 -10.49
C PRO A 6 -8.37 -7.80 -9.33
N PHE A 7 -7.84 -6.64 -8.96
CA PHE A 7 -6.79 -6.52 -7.94
C PHE A 7 -7.19 -7.16 -6.61
N GLY A 8 -8.43 -6.95 -6.15
CA GLY A 8 -8.89 -7.53 -4.89
C GLY A 8 -8.80 -9.06 -4.83
N ALA A 9 -9.14 -9.75 -5.93
CA ALA A 9 -9.02 -11.20 -6.03
C ALA A 9 -7.56 -11.67 -6.06
N ARG A 10 -6.71 -10.98 -6.85
CA ARG A 10 -5.26 -11.26 -6.90
C ARG A 10 -4.59 -11.02 -5.55
N LEU A 11 -4.97 -9.95 -4.85
CA LEU A 11 -4.45 -9.60 -3.54
C LEU A 11 -4.84 -10.62 -2.48
N ARG A 12 -6.11 -11.04 -2.44
CA ARG A 12 -6.55 -12.14 -1.55
C ARG A 12 -5.67 -13.37 -1.75
N ARG A 13 -5.54 -13.82 -3.00
CA ARG A 13 -4.72 -14.98 -3.34
C ARG A 13 -3.26 -14.81 -2.94
N ALA A 14 -2.65 -13.67 -3.23
CA ALA A 14 -1.27 -13.38 -2.86
C ALA A 14 -1.06 -13.42 -1.34
N MET A 15 -1.99 -12.87 -0.55
CA MET A 15 -1.91 -12.93 0.91
C MET A 15 -2.10 -14.35 1.46
N ASP A 16 -3.00 -15.13 0.85
CA ASP A 16 -3.24 -16.52 1.27
C ASP A 16 -2.02 -17.43 0.94
N GLU A 17 -1.39 -17.24 -0.23
CA GLU A 17 -0.26 -18.05 -0.70
C GLU A 17 1.08 -17.63 -0.07
N ARG A 18 1.34 -16.32 0.00
CA ARG A 18 2.64 -15.74 0.40
C ARG A 18 2.64 -15.11 1.79
N GLY A 19 1.49 -15.05 2.44
CA GLY A 19 1.30 -14.41 3.75
C GLY A 19 0.79 -12.98 3.65
N PRO A 20 -0.01 -12.51 4.63
CA PRO A 20 -0.60 -11.17 4.66
C PRO A 20 0.44 -10.12 5.07
N LEU A 21 1.45 -9.89 4.22
CA LEU A 21 2.51 -8.94 4.46
C LEU A 21 2.76 -8.06 3.23
N CYS A 22 2.80 -6.76 3.48
CA CYS A 22 3.29 -5.75 2.57
C CYS A 22 4.61 -5.19 3.10
N VAL A 23 5.67 -5.22 2.28
CA VAL A 23 6.97 -4.64 2.66
C VAL A 23 7.20 -3.34 1.89
N GLY A 24 7.56 -2.27 2.62
CA GLY A 24 7.92 -1.00 2.01
C GLY A 24 9.23 -1.08 1.22
N ILE A 25 9.36 -0.29 0.16
CA ILE A 25 10.67 0.03 -0.45
C ILE A 25 10.93 1.51 -0.18
N ASP A 26 11.62 1.79 0.92
CA ASP A 26 11.75 3.13 1.49
C ASP A 26 13.23 3.59 1.60
N PRO A 27 13.92 3.89 0.47
CA PRO A 27 15.33 4.28 0.41
C PRO A 27 15.57 5.73 0.88
N HIS A 28 15.09 6.07 2.08
CA HIS A 28 15.36 7.34 2.72
C HIS A 28 16.81 7.39 3.22
N SER A 29 17.37 8.60 3.32
CA SER A 29 18.79 8.85 3.65
C SER A 29 19.30 7.99 4.82
N SER A 30 18.57 7.97 5.95
CA SER A 30 18.96 7.13 7.11
C SER A 30 19.08 5.63 6.79
N LEU A 31 18.13 5.01 6.07
CA LEU A 31 18.21 3.58 5.74
C LEU A 31 19.33 3.29 4.74
N LEU A 32 19.60 4.20 3.81
CA LEU A 32 20.76 4.08 2.90
C LEU A 32 22.06 4.06 3.71
N LEU A 33 22.24 5.01 4.64
CA LEU A 33 23.43 5.10 5.49
C LEU A 33 23.55 3.90 6.44
N ASP A 34 22.44 3.42 7.01
CA ASP A 34 22.42 2.22 7.85
C ASP A 34 22.88 0.98 7.08
N TRP A 35 22.65 0.93 5.76
CA TRP A 35 23.14 -0.13 4.87
C TRP A 35 24.58 0.09 4.38
N GLY A 36 25.24 1.17 4.81
CA GLY A 36 26.56 1.55 4.31
C GLY A 36 26.56 2.05 2.86
N LEU A 37 25.42 2.53 2.36
CA LEU A 37 25.26 3.10 1.02
C LEU A 37 25.32 4.63 1.06
N ASN A 38 25.73 5.22 -0.06
CA ASN A 38 25.70 6.67 -0.23
C ASN A 38 24.26 7.19 -0.42
N ASP A 39 24.02 8.44 -0.02
CA ASP A 39 22.76 9.13 -0.29
C ASP A 39 22.71 9.73 -1.70
N ASP A 40 22.82 8.87 -2.72
CA ASP A 40 22.83 9.22 -4.14
C ASP A 40 22.03 8.21 -4.98
N VAL A 41 21.98 8.41 -6.30
CA VAL A 41 21.27 7.51 -7.23
C VAL A 41 21.83 6.09 -7.22
N ALA A 42 23.14 5.92 -7.00
CA ALA A 42 23.76 4.58 -6.97
C ALA A 42 23.39 3.83 -5.68
N GLY A 43 23.36 4.53 -4.55
CA GLY A 43 22.84 4.01 -3.29
C GLY A 43 21.36 3.65 -3.38
N LEU A 44 20.55 4.52 -3.98
CA LEU A 44 19.14 4.24 -4.30
C LEU A 44 18.98 2.95 -5.12
N GLU A 45 19.70 2.83 -6.25
CA GLU A 45 19.62 1.66 -7.13
C GLU A 45 20.06 0.39 -6.39
N ARG A 46 21.17 0.45 -5.65
CA ARG A 46 21.66 -0.71 -4.90
C ARG A 46 20.67 -1.16 -3.83
N PHE A 47 20.09 -0.23 -3.09
CA PHE A 47 19.08 -0.51 -2.08
C PHE A 47 17.86 -1.19 -2.71
N SER A 48 17.24 -0.54 -3.70
CA SER A 48 15.99 -1.01 -4.28
C SER A 48 16.15 -2.37 -4.96
N ARG A 49 17.23 -2.58 -5.72
CA ARG A 49 17.53 -3.88 -6.32
C ARG A 49 17.69 -4.98 -5.28
N THR A 50 18.40 -4.70 -4.19
CA THR A 50 18.63 -5.69 -3.12
C THR A 50 17.32 -6.09 -2.44
N VAL A 51 16.41 -5.13 -2.18
CA VAL A 51 15.09 -5.43 -1.62
C VAL A 51 14.26 -6.29 -2.57
N VAL A 52 14.22 -5.96 -3.86
CA VAL A 52 13.49 -6.73 -4.87
C VAL A 52 14.05 -8.16 -5.00
N GLU A 53 15.37 -8.30 -5.10
CA GLU A 53 16.06 -9.60 -5.16
C GLU A 53 15.82 -10.46 -3.90
N ALA A 54 15.78 -9.84 -2.73
CA ALA A 54 15.53 -10.55 -1.48
C ALA A 54 14.07 -11.02 -1.37
N LEU A 55 13.10 -10.17 -1.73
CA LEU A 55 11.73 -10.28 -1.24
C LEU A 55 10.66 -10.49 -2.32
N ALA A 56 10.85 -10.05 -3.58
CA ALA A 56 9.75 -10.00 -4.54
C ALA A 56 9.17 -11.38 -4.93
N GLY A 57 10.00 -12.44 -4.88
CA GLY A 57 9.53 -13.82 -5.06
C GLY A 57 8.89 -14.45 -3.81
N ARG A 58 8.82 -13.72 -2.69
CA ARG A 58 8.46 -14.24 -1.36
C ARG A 58 7.29 -13.54 -0.71
N VAL A 59 7.23 -12.21 -0.78
CA VAL A 59 6.16 -11.44 -0.15
C VAL A 59 4.95 -11.29 -1.08
N ALA A 60 3.77 -11.07 -0.49
CA ALA A 60 2.56 -10.81 -1.24
C ALA A 60 2.61 -9.45 -1.95
N VAL A 61 3.07 -8.41 -1.23
CA VAL A 61 3.04 -7.03 -1.70
C VAL A 61 4.36 -6.31 -1.42
N LEU A 62 4.85 -5.56 -2.40
CA LEU A 62 5.88 -4.53 -2.24
C LEU A 62 5.27 -3.14 -2.44
N LYS A 63 5.64 -2.18 -1.58
CA LYS A 63 5.08 -0.84 -1.59
C LYS A 63 6.15 0.26 -1.65
N PRO A 64 6.70 0.57 -2.84
CA PRO A 64 7.64 1.67 -2.98
C PRO A 64 7.00 3.01 -2.60
N GLN A 65 7.73 3.84 -1.85
CA GLN A 65 7.34 5.22 -1.56
C GLN A 65 7.99 6.17 -2.56
N SER A 66 7.17 6.69 -3.47
CA SER A 66 7.61 7.46 -4.64
C SER A 66 8.51 8.64 -4.28
N ALA A 67 8.24 9.33 -3.16
CA ALA A 67 9.01 10.50 -2.73
C ALA A 67 10.52 10.23 -2.55
N PHE A 68 10.91 9.02 -2.11
CA PHE A 68 12.32 8.68 -1.89
C PHE A 68 13.09 8.44 -3.19
N PHE A 69 12.38 8.20 -4.30
CA PHE A 69 12.94 8.11 -5.64
C PHE A 69 12.90 9.49 -6.31
N GLU A 70 11.77 10.20 -6.22
CA GLU A 70 11.56 11.51 -6.85
C GLU A 70 12.58 12.58 -6.42
N ARG A 71 13.08 12.52 -5.17
CA ARG A 71 14.11 13.46 -4.68
C ARG A 71 15.42 13.41 -5.49
N PHE A 72 15.63 12.37 -6.29
CA PHE A 72 16.76 12.23 -7.20
C PHE A 72 16.42 12.55 -8.67
N GLY A 73 15.26 13.17 -8.90
CA GLY A 73 14.77 13.56 -10.22
C GLY A 73 14.46 12.38 -11.13
N SER A 74 14.55 12.60 -12.45
CA SER A 74 14.24 11.58 -13.47
C SER A 74 15.08 10.31 -13.33
N ARG A 75 16.33 10.42 -12.85
CA ARG A 75 17.20 9.27 -12.61
C ARG A 75 16.68 8.40 -11.47
N GLY A 76 16.11 8.99 -10.42
CA GLY A 76 15.46 8.23 -9.35
C GLY A 76 14.18 7.56 -9.83
N VAL A 77 13.39 8.25 -10.65
CA VAL A 77 12.19 7.68 -11.29
C VAL A 77 12.56 6.50 -12.19
N ALA A 78 13.65 6.56 -12.94
CA ALA A 78 14.12 5.42 -13.74
C ALA A 78 14.48 4.19 -12.88
N VAL A 79 15.05 4.40 -11.68
CA VAL A 79 15.27 3.30 -10.73
C VAL A 79 13.93 2.75 -10.21
N LEU A 80 12.94 3.61 -9.97
CA LEU A 80 11.60 3.20 -9.56
C LEU A 80 10.93 2.35 -10.63
N GLU A 81 10.95 2.76 -11.90
CA GLU A 81 10.42 2.01 -13.06
C GLU A 81 10.97 0.59 -13.08
N LYS A 82 12.30 0.45 -13.03
CA LYS A 82 12.97 -0.85 -13.00
C LYS A 82 12.59 -1.69 -11.77
N SER A 83 12.54 -1.06 -10.60
CA SER A 83 12.19 -1.77 -9.35
C SER A 83 10.75 -2.30 -9.37
N VAL A 84 9.81 -1.51 -9.91
CA VAL A 84 8.40 -1.91 -10.07
C VAL A 84 8.30 -3.06 -11.07
N GLN A 85 8.97 -2.95 -12.22
CA GLN A 85 8.98 -3.99 -13.23
C GLN A 85 9.50 -5.32 -12.68
N GLU A 86 10.71 -5.32 -12.11
CA GLU A 86 11.37 -6.52 -11.56
C GLU A 86 10.55 -7.16 -10.43
N ALA A 87 9.92 -6.34 -9.56
CA ALA A 87 9.06 -6.84 -8.50
C ALA A 87 7.84 -7.60 -9.02
N ARG A 88 7.18 -7.04 -10.04
CA ARG A 88 5.99 -7.64 -10.67
C ARG A 88 6.34 -8.88 -11.48
N GLU A 89 7.47 -8.88 -12.18
CA GLU A 89 7.99 -10.06 -12.91
C GLU A 89 8.31 -11.23 -11.97
N ALA A 90 8.81 -10.95 -10.76
CA ALA A 90 9.00 -11.95 -9.70
C ALA A 90 7.69 -12.38 -9.00
N GLY A 91 6.56 -11.74 -9.33
CA GLY A 91 5.21 -12.11 -8.89
C GLY A 91 4.73 -11.44 -7.60
N ALA A 92 5.47 -10.49 -7.01
CA ALA A 92 4.91 -9.64 -5.97
C ALA A 92 3.93 -8.65 -6.59
N LEU A 93 2.82 -8.38 -5.89
CA LEU A 93 1.98 -7.23 -6.23
C LEU A 93 2.68 -5.94 -5.84
N VAL A 94 2.56 -4.91 -6.66
CA VAL A 94 3.14 -3.59 -6.35
C VAL A 94 2.04 -2.59 -6.04
N VAL A 95 2.12 -2.00 -4.84
CA VAL A 95 1.30 -0.84 -4.45
C VAL A 95 2.15 0.41 -4.52
N MET A 96 1.94 1.24 -5.53
CA MET A 96 2.64 2.52 -5.65
C MET A 96 2.13 3.49 -4.57
N ASP A 97 2.99 3.83 -3.61
CA ASP A 97 2.64 4.79 -2.58
C ASP A 97 3.07 6.21 -3.00
N ALA A 98 2.22 6.86 -3.79
CA ALA A 98 2.45 8.18 -4.37
C ALA A 98 1.43 9.25 -3.94
N LYS A 99 0.33 8.86 -3.26
CA LYS A 99 -0.69 9.74 -2.67
C LYS A 99 -1.21 10.81 -3.64
N ARG A 100 -1.37 10.46 -4.92
CA ARG A 100 -1.79 11.40 -5.97
C ARG A 100 -3.24 11.82 -5.80
N GLY A 101 -3.59 13.02 -6.25
CA GLY A 101 -4.96 13.52 -6.24
C GLY A 101 -5.05 14.78 -7.07
N ASP A 102 -5.95 14.79 -8.04
CA ASP A 102 -6.18 15.92 -8.93
C ASP A 102 -7.63 15.86 -9.49
N ILE A 103 -7.93 16.67 -10.49
CA ILE A 103 -9.24 16.75 -11.16
C ILE A 103 -9.15 16.34 -12.63
N GLY A 104 -10.23 15.74 -13.14
CA GLY A 104 -10.47 15.55 -14.58
C GLY A 104 -9.29 14.91 -15.32
N SER A 105 -8.83 15.56 -16.40
CA SER A 105 -7.74 15.06 -17.25
C SER A 105 -6.40 14.95 -16.52
N THR A 106 -6.15 15.75 -15.48
CA THR A 106 -4.91 15.62 -14.68
C THR A 106 -4.96 14.36 -13.81
N MET A 107 -6.12 14.04 -13.22
CA MET A 107 -6.30 12.77 -12.53
C MET A 107 -6.17 11.59 -13.50
N ALA A 108 -6.68 11.73 -14.73
CA ALA A 108 -6.49 10.74 -15.79
C ALA A 108 -5.01 10.57 -16.18
N ALA A 109 -4.21 11.64 -16.20
CA ALA A 109 -2.77 11.55 -16.47
C ALA A 109 -2.02 10.80 -15.36
N TYR A 110 -2.36 11.04 -14.09
CA TYR A 110 -1.84 10.22 -12.99
C TYR A 110 -2.28 8.76 -13.11
N ALA A 111 -3.54 8.52 -13.46
CA ALA A 111 -4.04 7.16 -13.68
C ALA A 111 -3.26 6.47 -14.80
N ALA A 112 -3.03 7.14 -15.94
CA ALA A 112 -2.25 6.61 -17.05
C ALA A 112 -0.82 6.24 -16.63
N ALA A 113 -0.16 7.09 -15.85
CA ALA A 113 1.20 6.84 -15.39
C ALA A 113 1.34 5.57 -14.52
N PHE A 114 0.36 5.26 -13.67
CA PHE A 114 0.48 4.23 -12.63
C PHE A 114 -0.45 3.02 -12.81
N LEU A 115 -1.53 3.15 -13.57
CA LEU A 115 -2.60 2.15 -13.68
C LEU A 115 -2.83 1.69 -15.12
N GLU A 116 -2.26 2.34 -16.13
CA GLU A 116 -2.35 1.87 -17.51
C GLU A 116 -1.36 0.72 -17.77
N LYS A 117 -1.86 -0.39 -18.31
CA LYS A 117 -1.01 -1.52 -18.68
C LYS A 117 0.02 -1.10 -19.73
N GLY A 118 1.30 -1.28 -19.42
CA GLY A 118 2.40 -0.92 -20.31
C GLY A 118 3.02 0.44 -20.01
N ALA A 119 2.46 1.22 -19.09
CA ALA A 119 3.15 2.38 -18.53
C ALA A 119 4.42 1.90 -17.79
N PRO A 120 5.55 2.65 -17.86
CA PRO A 120 6.80 2.29 -17.16
C PRO A 120 6.64 2.12 -15.65
N LEU A 121 5.65 2.78 -15.04
CA LEU A 121 5.33 2.72 -13.61
C LEU A 121 4.04 1.94 -13.31
N PHE A 122 3.56 1.13 -14.26
CA PHE A 122 2.34 0.33 -14.06
C PHE A 122 2.44 -0.53 -12.79
N SER A 123 1.53 -0.28 -11.87
CA SER A 123 1.46 -0.88 -10.54
C SER A 123 0.10 -1.53 -10.32
N ASP A 124 0.03 -2.53 -9.45
CA ASP A 124 -1.20 -3.28 -9.19
C ASP A 124 -2.21 -2.46 -8.36
N ALA A 125 -1.74 -1.47 -7.59
CA ALA A 125 -2.58 -0.42 -7.04
C ALA A 125 -1.82 0.89 -6.81
N LEU A 126 -2.56 1.98 -6.62
CA LEU A 126 -2.05 3.32 -6.35
C LEU A 126 -2.65 3.90 -5.06
N THR A 127 -1.84 4.52 -4.20
CA THR A 127 -2.37 5.35 -3.09
C THR A 127 -2.80 6.72 -3.62
N VAL A 128 -4.00 7.17 -3.23
CA VAL A 128 -4.60 8.43 -3.70
C VAL A 128 -5.16 9.26 -2.55
N SER A 129 -5.02 10.58 -2.66
CA SER A 129 -5.53 11.55 -1.68
C SER A 129 -6.88 12.12 -2.13
N PRO A 130 -7.96 11.96 -1.35
CA PRO A 130 -9.31 12.39 -1.74
C PRO A 130 -9.63 13.83 -1.31
N TYR A 131 -8.64 14.68 -1.06
CA TYR A 131 -8.87 16.05 -0.56
C TYR A 131 -9.78 16.87 -1.49
N LEU A 132 -9.71 16.61 -2.80
CA LEU A 132 -10.52 17.26 -3.83
C LEU A 132 -11.94 16.64 -3.99
N GLY A 133 -12.30 15.74 -3.08
CA GLY A 133 -13.54 14.97 -3.07
C GLY A 133 -13.40 13.60 -3.76
N TYR A 134 -14.11 12.59 -3.25
CA TYR A 134 -14.04 11.23 -3.79
C TYR A 134 -14.35 11.16 -5.30
N GLY A 135 -15.35 11.93 -5.75
CA GLY A 135 -15.73 11.99 -7.17
C GLY A 135 -14.62 12.49 -8.10
N SER A 136 -13.62 13.23 -7.60
CA SER A 136 -12.48 13.66 -8.43
C SER A 136 -11.59 12.48 -8.86
N LEU A 137 -11.64 11.37 -8.11
CA LEU A 137 -10.86 10.15 -8.36
C LEU A 137 -11.45 9.27 -9.47
N LYS A 138 -12.63 9.62 -10.01
CA LYS A 138 -13.35 8.82 -11.00
C LYS A 138 -12.47 8.34 -12.18
N PRO A 139 -11.62 9.17 -12.81
CA PRO A 139 -10.75 8.69 -13.90
C PRO A 139 -9.79 7.57 -13.47
N ALA A 140 -9.30 7.62 -12.22
CA ALA A 140 -8.44 6.57 -11.69
C ALA A 140 -9.21 5.31 -11.28
N VAL A 141 -10.44 5.45 -10.78
CA VAL A 141 -11.34 4.32 -10.47
C VAL A 141 -11.66 3.55 -11.76
N GLU A 142 -12.07 4.26 -12.82
CA GLU A 142 -12.42 3.67 -14.11
C GLU A 142 -11.23 2.92 -14.74
N LEU A 143 -10.08 3.58 -14.85
CA LEU A 143 -8.88 2.95 -15.42
C LEU A 143 -8.37 1.79 -14.55
N ALA A 144 -8.47 1.87 -13.22
CA ALA A 144 -8.12 0.76 -12.34
C ALA A 144 -8.98 -0.47 -12.64
N ARG A 145 -10.30 -0.32 -12.82
CA ARG A 145 -11.19 -1.44 -13.19
C ARG A 145 -10.79 -2.05 -14.52
N GLU A 146 -10.55 -1.24 -15.54
CA GLU A 146 -10.15 -1.70 -16.88
C GLU A 146 -8.81 -2.45 -16.87
N SER A 147 -7.87 -1.97 -16.06
CA SER A 147 -6.55 -2.58 -15.92
C SER A 147 -6.52 -3.78 -14.98
N GLY A 148 -7.59 -4.05 -14.22
CA GLY A 148 -7.57 -5.01 -13.12
C GLY A 148 -6.66 -4.57 -11.97
N ALA A 149 -6.39 -3.28 -11.85
CA ALA A 149 -5.65 -2.65 -10.77
C ALA A 149 -6.60 -2.19 -9.63
N GLY A 150 -6.04 -1.62 -8.57
CA GLY A 150 -6.79 -1.09 -7.44
C GLY A 150 -6.35 0.30 -7.00
N LEU A 151 -7.05 0.85 -6.01
CA LEU A 151 -6.68 2.10 -5.34
C LEU A 151 -6.65 1.90 -3.83
N PHE A 152 -5.82 2.68 -3.14
CA PHE A 152 -5.88 2.85 -1.70
C PHE A 152 -6.11 4.32 -1.38
N VAL A 153 -7.34 4.67 -1.01
CA VAL A 153 -7.74 6.05 -0.70
C VAL A 153 -7.32 6.39 0.74
N LEU A 154 -6.67 7.53 0.94
CA LEU A 154 -6.34 8.00 2.30
C LEU A 154 -7.64 8.27 3.07
N ALA A 155 -7.89 7.50 4.14
CA ALA A 155 -9.07 7.64 4.99
C ALA A 155 -8.69 8.07 6.41
N LEU A 156 -7.85 7.28 7.08
CA LEU A 156 -7.48 7.48 8.49
C LEU A 156 -5.97 7.28 8.66
N THR A 157 -5.20 8.36 8.85
CA THR A 157 -3.73 8.28 8.99
C THR A 157 -3.30 8.51 10.43
N SER A 158 -2.20 7.87 10.84
CA SER A 158 -1.72 7.87 12.22
C SER A 158 -0.82 9.04 12.61
N ASN A 159 -0.53 9.97 11.70
CA ASN A 159 0.24 11.17 12.05
C ASN A 159 -0.58 12.07 13.02
N PRO A 160 0.07 12.85 13.89
CA PRO A 160 -0.62 13.66 14.91
C PRO A 160 -1.69 14.60 14.35
N GLU A 161 -1.50 15.10 13.14
CA GLU A 161 -2.39 16.05 12.46
C GLU A 161 -3.48 15.38 11.62
N GLY A 162 -3.49 14.04 11.48
CA GLY A 162 -4.41 13.33 10.57
C GLY A 162 -5.88 13.70 10.80
N GLY A 163 -6.28 13.79 12.07
CA GLY A 163 -7.63 14.14 12.48
C GLY A 163 -8.10 15.54 12.09
N GLN A 164 -7.21 16.49 11.74
CA GLN A 164 -7.60 17.87 11.42
C GLN A 164 -8.59 17.95 10.25
N VAL A 165 -8.40 17.09 9.24
CA VAL A 165 -9.34 16.98 8.11
C VAL A 165 -10.18 15.72 8.23
N GLN A 166 -9.59 14.59 8.64
CA GLN A 166 -10.25 13.28 8.62
C GLN A 166 -11.42 13.20 9.59
N HIS A 167 -11.38 13.95 10.70
CA HIS A 167 -12.44 13.99 11.70
C HIS A 167 -13.41 15.16 11.52
N ALA A 168 -13.22 16.01 10.50
CA ALA A 168 -14.17 17.07 10.17
C ALA A 168 -15.52 16.45 9.79
N VAL A 169 -16.61 16.95 10.37
CA VAL A 169 -17.97 16.41 10.22
C VAL A 169 -18.69 17.14 9.09
N ARG A 170 -19.29 16.38 8.17
CA ARG A 170 -20.13 16.88 7.07
C ARG A 170 -21.55 17.16 7.57
N GLU A 171 -22.36 17.82 6.75
CA GLU A 171 -23.76 18.15 7.08
C GLU A 171 -24.63 16.92 7.37
N ASP A 172 -24.29 15.76 6.80
CA ASP A 172 -24.96 14.47 7.04
C ASP A 172 -24.52 13.76 8.33
N GLY A 173 -23.63 14.40 9.12
CA GLY A 173 -23.14 13.87 10.40
C GLY A 173 -21.97 12.89 10.28
N LEU A 174 -21.60 12.46 9.07
CA LEU A 174 -20.41 11.63 8.87
C LEU A 174 -19.15 12.49 8.84
N ASN A 175 -18.08 12.01 9.48
CA ASN A 175 -16.78 12.63 9.27
C ASN A 175 -16.18 12.26 7.90
N VAL A 176 -15.16 13.01 7.47
CA VAL A 176 -14.50 12.81 6.17
C VAL A 176 -13.95 11.39 6.02
N GLY A 177 -13.30 10.83 7.05
CA GLY A 177 -12.76 9.47 7.04
C GLY A 177 -13.85 8.41 6.82
N ALA A 178 -14.94 8.48 7.59
CA ALA A 178 -16.09 7.60 7.47
C ALA A 178 -16.79 7.74 6.11
N THR A 179 -16.84 8.96 5.57
CA THR A 179 -17.36 9.21 4.22
C THR A 179 -16.54 8.49 3.15
N MET A 180 -15.20 8.50 3.25
CA MET A 180 -14.35 7.77 2.30
C MET A 180 -14.58 6.25 2.39
N LEU A 181 -14.70 5.71 3.60
CA LEU A 181 -15.00 4.29 3.82
C LEU A 181 -16.36 3.90 3.20
N ALA A 182 -17.39 4.72 3.36
CA ALA A 182 -18.70 4.47 2.77
C ALA A 182 -18.67 4.47 1.23
N TYR A 183 -17.93 5.39 0.60
CA TYR A 183 -17.76 5.37 -0.86
C TYR A 183 -17.04 4.10 -1.33
N LEU A 184 -16.00 3.65 -0.61
CA LEU A 184 -15.29 2.42 -0.94
C LEU A 184 -16.17 1.18 -0.77
N ALA A 185 -16.99 1.12 0.28
CA ALA A 185 -17.97 0.04 0.46
C ALA A 185 -18.92 -0.05 -0.73
N ALA A 186 -19.39 1.10 -1.24
CA ALA A 186 -20.24 1.16 -2.43
C ALA A 186 -19.50 0.70 -3.70
N GLU A 187 -18.24 1.12 -3.91
CA GLU A 187 -17.43 0.67 -5.06
C GLU A 187 -17.16 -0.84 -5.06
N ASN A 188 -17.10 -1.47 -3.88
CA ASN A 188 -16.83 -2.91 -3.73
C ASN A 188 -18.10 -3.75 -3.55
N ALA A 189 -19.29 -3.16 -3.64
CA ALA A 189 -20.54 -3.87 -3.40
C ALA A 189 -20.71 -5.05 -4.38
N GLY A 190 -20.84 -6.27 -3.84
CA GLY A 190 -21.04 -7.49 -4.62
C GLY A 190 -19.76 -8.15 -5.17
N GLU A 191 -18.60 -7.51 -5.04
CA GLU A 191 -17.32 -8.06 -5.47
C GLU A 191 -16.90 -9.28 -4.63
N ARG A 192 -16.28 -10.28 -5.26
CA ARG A 192 -15.79 -11.51 -4.61
C ARG A 192 -14.42 -11.92 -5.17
N PRO A 193 -13.52 -12.48 -4.34
CA PRO A 193 -13.62 -12.65 -2.89
C PRO A 193 -13.40 -11.34 -2.10
N MET A 194 -12.91 -10.30 -2.77
CA MET A 194 -12.63 -8.97 -2.22
C MET A 194 -12.62 -7.96 -3.37
N GLY A 195 -13.14 -6.75 -3.14
CA GLY A 195 -13.10 -5.65 -4.09
C GLY A 195 -11.71 -5.02 -4.24
N SER A 196 -11.54 -4.18 -5.26
CA SER A 196 -10.24 -3.62 -5.66
C SER A 196 -9.97 -2.22 -5.09
N PHE A 197 -10.94 -1.60 -4.41
CA PHE A 197 -10.84 -0.24 -3.88
C PHE A 197 -10.70 -0.27 -2.37
N GLY A 198 -9.51 0.02 -1.90
CA GLY A 198 -9.14 -0.03 -0.50
C GLY A 198 -8.99 1.33 0.16
N ALA A 199 -8.78 1.29 1.47
CA ALA A 199 -8.47 2.45 2.30
C ALA A 199 -7.06 2.35 2.89
N VAL A 200 -6.41 3.49 3.11
CA VAL A 200 -5.27 3.59 4.03
C VAL A 200 -5.82 3.89 5.42
N VAL A 201 -5.55 2.99 6.36
CA VAL A 201 -6.01 3.06 7.77
C VAL A 201 -4.82 2.75 8.68
N GLY A 202 -4.35 3.74 9.46
CA GLY A 202 -3.18 3.60 10.32
C GLY A 202 -3.39 2.59 11.45
N ALA A 203 -2.46 1.64 11.59
CA ALA A 203 -2.56 0.55 12.57
C ALA A 203 -2.41 1.00 14.04
N THR A 204 -1.94 2.23 14.28
CA THR A 204 -1.67 2.78 15.61
C THR A 204 -2.76 3.73 16.10
N LEU A 205 -3.89 3.82 15.38
CA LEU A 205 -5.03 4.64 15.78
C LEU A 205 -5.75 3.98 16.95
N GLY A 206 -5.96 4.74 18.03
CA GLY A 206 -6.53 4.23 19.28
C GLY A 206 -8.06 4.06 19.27
N ASP A 207 -8.77 4.67 18.32
CA ASP A 207 -10.22 4.55 18.19
C ASP A 207 -10.62 4.34 16.71
N LEU A 208 -10.46 3.10 16.24
CA LEU A 208 -11.09 2.66 14.98
C LEU A 208 -12.49 2.08 15.19
N SER A 209 -12.91 1.89 16.45
CA SER A 209 -14.20 1.27 16.79
C SER A 209 -15.41 2.11 16.34
N SER A 210 -15.20 3.41 16.16
CA SER A 210 -16.20 4.37 15.66
C SER A 210 -16.35 4.37 14.13
N TYR A 211 -15.58 3.56 13.40
CA TYR A 211 -15.60 3.48 11.95
C TYR A 211 -16.05 2.10 11.47
N ASP A 212 -16.90 2.09 10.44
CA ASP A 212 -17.24 0.86 9.73
C ASP A 212 -16.13 0.52 8.73
N LEU A 213 -15.34 -0.50 9.07
CA LEU A 213 -14.24 -0.99 8.24
C LEU A 213 -14.66 -2.13 7.30
N ASP A 214 -15.93 -2.56 7.30
CA ASP A 214 -16.43 -3.61 6.40
C ASP A 214 -16.74 -3.06 5.00
N ILE A 215 -15.71 -2.53 4.35
CA ILE A 215 -15.82 -1.93 3.01
C ILE A 215 -15.73 -2.95 1.87
N ASN A 216 -15.72 -4.26 2.18
CA ASN A 216 -15.45 -5.37 1.24
C ASN A 216 -14.18 -5.19 0.37
N GLY A 217 -13.23 -4.36 0.81
CA GLY A 217 -11.99 -4.02 0.10
C GLY A 217 -10.79 -4.04 1.03
N PRO A 218 -9.56 -3.94 0.48
CA PRO A 218 -8.35 -4.08 1.28
C PRO A 218 -8.08 -2.85 2.15
N LEU A 219 -7.53 -3.06 3.34
CA LEU A 219 -7.14 -2.00 4.28
C LEU A 219 -5.61 -1.95 4.40
N LEU A 220 -4.97 -1.03 3.69
CA LEU A 220 -3.53 -0.82 3.80
C LEU A 220 -3.21 -0.19 5.15
N ALA A 221 -2.50 -0.95 5.99
CA ALA A 221 -2.24 -0.59 7.38
C ALA A 221 -0.77 -0.26 7.62
N PRO A 222 -0.34 1.00 7.39
CA PRO A 222 0.99 1.45 7.79
C PRO A 222 1.10 1.53 9.32
N GLY A 223 2.33 1.41 9.81
CA GLY A 223 2.66 1.63 11.23
C GLY A 223 2.83 0.36 12.06
N VAL A 224 2.69 -0.82 11.44
CA VAL A 224 3.03 -2.10 12.08
C VAL A 224 4.55 -2.21 12.27
N GLY A 225 4.96 -2.64 13.46
CA GLY A 225 6.34 -2.67 13.95
C GLY A 225 6.76 -1.31 14.54
N ALA A 226 7.59 -0.57 13.81
CA ALA A 226 8.37 0.55 14.35
C ALA A 226 7.57 1.78 14.82
N GLN A 227 6.25 1.86 14.54
CA GLN A 227 5.40 2.97 14.97
C GLN A 227 4.50 2.60 16.17
N GLY A 228 4.62 1.39 16.71
CA GLY A 228 4.02 1.01 17.99
C GLY A 228 2.94 -0.06 17.94
N ALA A 229 2.40 -0.39 16.75
CA ALA A 229 1.50 -1.54 16.60
C ALA A 229 2.31 -2.81 16.34
N THR A 230 2.02 -3.90 17.04
CA THR A 230 2.60 -5.22 16.77
C THR A 230 1.62 -6.06 15.94
N PRO A 231 2.06 -7.15 15.29
CA PRO A 231 1.14 -8.08 14.64
C PRO A 231 0.02 -8.60 15.55
N ALA A 232 0.31 -8.78 16.84
CA ALA A 232 -0.65 -9.23 17.84
C ALA A 232 -1.74 -8.20 18.18
N ASP A 233 -1.52 -6.92 17.89
CA ASP A 233 -2.49 -5.85 18.14
C ASP A 233 -3.54 -5.75 17.01
N LEU A 234 -3.24 -6.28 15.81
CA LEU A 234 -4.09 -6.15 14.62
C LEU A 234 -5.53 -6.66 14.84
N PRO A 235 -5.78 -7.81 15.51
CA PRO A 235 -7.12 -8.24 15.87
C PRO A 235 -7.94 -7.21 16.65
N GLY A 236 -7.33 -6.59 17.67
CA GLY A 236 -8.00 -5.59 18.50
C GLY A 236 -8.28 -4.30 17.74
N VAL A 237 -7.39 -3.94 16.80
CA VAL A 237 -7.48 -2.70 16.01
C VAL A 237 -8.50 -2.83 14.86
N PHE A 238 -8.51 -3.95 14.15
CA PHE A 238 -9.30 -4.11 12.92
C PHE A 238 -10.53 -5.02 13.06
N GLY A 239 -10.66 -5.77 14.16
CA GLY A 239 -11.82 -6.63 14.42
C GLY A 239 -12.15 -7.56 13.25
N ALA A 240 -13.43 -7.62 12.86
CA ALA A 240 -13.90 -8.47 11.75
C ALA A 240 -13.31 -8.11 10.38
N ALA A 241 -12.80 -6.88 10.22
CA ALA A 241 -12.14 -6.45 8.99
C ALA A 241 -10.70 -6.95 8.87
N LEU A 242 -10.13 -7.57 9.91
CA LEU A 242 -8.75 -8.07 9.96
C LEU A 242 -8.37 -8.90 8.73
N ARG A 243 -9.29 -9.74 8.24
CA ARG A 243 -9.07 -10.58 7.05
C ARG A 243 -8.71 -9.79 5.78
N ASN A 244 -9.11 -8.52 5.70
CA ASN A 244 -8.90 -7.64 4.55
C ASN A 244 -7.70 -6.69 4.76
N VAL A 245 -7.04 -6.74 5.91
CA VAL A 245 -5.91 -5.88 6.21
C VAL A 245 -4.69 -6.30 5.40
N VAL A 246 -3.96 -5.30 4.90
CA VAL A 246 -2.66 -5.42 4.26
C VAL A 246 -1.65 -4.72 5.17
N PRO A 247 -1.08 -5.42 6.18
CA PRO A 247 -0.11 -4.84 7.10
C PRO A 247 1.15 -4.42 6.36
N ASN A 248 1.49 -3.13 6.43
CA ASN A 248 2.69 -2.59 5.81
C ASN A 248 3.81 -2.43 6.84
N ILE A 249 4.89 -3.17 6.63
CA ILE A 249 6.11 -3.11 7.44
C ILE A 249 7.25 -2.57 6.60
N SER A 250 7.88 -1.50 7.09
CA SER A 250 9.02 -0.85 6.45
C SER A 250 10.29 -1.13 7.25
N ARG A 251 10.70 -0.20 8.12
CA ARG A 251 11.88 -0.29 8.99
C ARG A 251 12.03 -1.63 9.74
N GLY A 252 10.93 -2.28 10.12
CA GLY A 252 10.98 -3.58 10.79
C GLY A 252 11.68 -4.68 9.98
N VAL A 253 11.54 -4.66 8.66
CA VAL A 253 12.23 -5.56 7.73
C VAL A 253 13.50 -4.90 7.20
N LEU A 254 13.39 -3.67 6.68
CA LEU A 254 14.46 -3.01 5.93
C LEU A 254 15.73 -2.76 6.76
N ARG A 255 15.64 -2.60 8.08
CA ARG A 255 16.82 -2.43 8.95
C ARG A 255 17.77 -3.64 8.96
N HIS A 256 17.32 -4.78 8.46
CA HIS A 256 18.10 -6.02 8.43
C HIS A 256 18.94 -6.18 7.15
N GLY A 257 18.80 -5.26 6.18
CA GLY A 257 19.68 -5.25 5.02
C GLY A 257 21.07 -4.66 5.34
N PRO A 258 22.01 -4.73 4.37
CA PRO A 258 21.84 -5.21 3.01
C PRO A 258 21.86 -6.75 2.86
N GLU A 259 21.98 -7.50 3.94
CA GLU A 259 22.04 -8.97 3.91
C GLU A 259 20.71 -9.61 3.49
N LEU A 260 20.72 -10.32 2.35
CA LEU A 260 19.51 -10.91 1.75
C LEU A 260 18.82 -11.92 2.67
N VAL A 261 19.61 -12.75 3.37
CA VAL A 261 19.07 -13.76 4.29
C VAL A 261 18.37 -13.07 5.47
N ALA A 262 18.97 -12.04 6.05
CA ALA A 262 18.38 -11.32 7.17
C ALA A 262 17.10 -10.56 6.79
N LEU A 263 17.03 -10.02 5.56
CA LEU A 263 15.79 -9.44 5.02
C LEU A 263 14.67 -10.49 4.90
N ARG A 264 15.00 -11.68 4.38
CA ARG A 264 14.07 -12.80 4.22
C ARG A 264 13.59 -13.35 5.56
N ASP A 265 14.50 -13.57 6.51
CA ASP A 265 14.17 -14.05 7.84
C ASP A 265 13.26 -13.06 8.57
N ALA A 266 13.51 -11.76 8.42
CA ALA A 266 12.66 -10.72 9.00
C ALA A 266 11.28 -10.69 8.35
N SER A 267 11.17 -10.81 7.02
CA SER A 267 9.88 -10.84 6.34
C SER A 267 9.07 -12.10 6.69
N ASP A 268 9.70 -13.26 6.71
CA ASP A 268 9.06 -14.54 7.01
C ASP A 268 8.52 -14.52 8.45
N ARG A 269 9.31 -14.03 9.42
CA ARG A 269 8.86 -13.87 10.81
C ARG A 269 7.61 -12.99 10.92
N PHE A 270 7.59 -11.82 10.27
CA PHE A 270 6.42 -10.94 10.35
C PHE A 270 5.20 -11.56 9.66
N ALA A 271 5.37 -12.21 8.52
CA ALA A 271 4.28 -12.90 7.84
C ALA A 271 3.67 -14.01 8.72
N ASP A 272 4.51 -14.77 9.43
CA ASP A 272 4.07 -15.82 10.36
C ASP A 272 3.38 -15.24 11.60
N GLU A 273 3.93 -14.19 12.21
CA GLU A 273 3.31 -13.50 13.36
C GLU A 273 1.94 -12.94 13.01
N ILE A 274 1.80 -12.30 11.84
CA ILE A 274 0.51 -11.77 11.37
C ILE A 274 -0.45 -12.93 11.07
N ARG A 275 0.00 -14.00 10.42
CA ARG A 275 -0.83 -15.17 10.13
C ARG A 275 -1.36 -15.82 11.41
N ALA A 276 -0.51 -15.94 12.42
CA ALA A 276 -0.91 -16.44 13.74
C ALA A 276 -1.96 -15.52 14.40
N ALA A 277 -1.77 -14.21 14.33
CA ALA A 277 -2.74 -13.25 14.87
C ALA A 277 -4.10 -13.32 14.15
N VAL A 278 -4.10 -13.50 12.83
CA VAL A 278 -5.33 -13.64 12.01
C VAL A 278 -6.02 -14.98 12.24
N ALA A 279 -5.28 -16.06 12.47
CA ALA A 279 -5.86 -17.39 12.69
C ALA A 279 -6.45 -17.58 14.11
N ALA A 280 -6.09 -16.71 15.05
CA ALA A 280 -6.55 -16.78 16.44
C ALA A 280 -7.91 -16.10 16.69
N THR A 281 -8.50 -15.46 15.67
CA THR A 281 -9.80 -14.76 15.71
C THR A 281 -10.89 -15.53 15.01
#